data_AF-A0A7S9WSW7-F1
#
_entry.id   AF-A0A7S9WSW7-F1
#
_cell.length_a   1.000
_cell.length_b   1.000
_cell.length_c   1.000
_cell.angle_alpha   90.00
_cell.angle_beta   90.00
_cell.angle_gamma   90.00
#
_symmetry.space_group_name_H-M   'P 1'
#
loop_
_entity.id
_entity.type
_entity.pdbx_description
1 polymer ?
#
loop_
_entity_poly.entity_id
_entity_poly.type
_entity_poly.pdbx_seq_one_letter_code
_entity_poly.pdbx_strand_id
1 'polypeptide(L)'
;MLRATLLAIFAAVFLTGCVAKASLCLSCESIDGVQSASISSEDKTYFEEVMRIPADCSACKGRGDGVFINGVKYRSDVAINCCLEKNMIDINVGLKKVYFHRIVDARSSARSIYYTREDGSGVVFNSNPRLEVLFYMFLKRELNSRGIVVVDTQTSPYTYRLDFRFDELRGTYSRSSEILNGHLYGELMLSDINFKKRIPISTRHHVEELEASRSGQFDFFIALLVKQAAIKVADEITKL
;
A
#
# COMPACT_ATOMS: atom_id res chain seq x y z
N MET A 1 -36.14 -28.82 -38.51
CA MET A 1 -35.13 -27.74 -38.62
C MET A 1 -35.43 -26.52 -37.72
N LEU A 2 -36.16 -26.67 -36.60
CA LEU A 2 -36.49 -25.54 -35.70
C LEU A 2 -35.91 -25.68 -34.27
N ARG A 3 -35.30 -26.83 -33.95
CA ARG A 3 -34.70 -27.11 -32.63
C ARG A 3 -33.20 -26.84 -32.55
N ALA A 4 -32.50 -26.82 -33.69
CA ALA A 4 -31.05 -26.57 -33.73
C ALA A 4 -30.71 -25.07 -33.70
N THR A 5 -31.62 -24.19 -34.12
CA THR A 5 -31.42 -22.73 -34.15
C THR A 5 -31.65 -22.05 -32.80
N LEU A 6 -32.48 -22.62 -31.90
CA LEU A 6 -32.67 -22.06 -30.55
C LEU A 6 -31.50 -22.36 -29.59
N LEU A 7 -30.82 -23.49 -29.76
CA LEU A 7 -29.64 -23.85 -28.96
C LEU A 7 -28.40 -23.01 -29.32
N ALA A 8 -28.31 -22.52 -30.57
CA ALA A 8 -27.24 -21.62 -30.99
C ALA A 8 -27.38 -20.20 -30.39
N ILE A 9 -28.61 -19.74 -30.14
CA ILE A 9 -28.85 -18.42 -29.54
C ILE A 9 -28.57 -18.45 -28.02
N PHE A 10 -28.87 -19.55 -27.33
CA PHE A 10 -28.53 -19.70 -25.92
C PHE A 10 -27.01 -19.83 -25.69
N ALA A 11 -26.27 -20.47 -26.60
CA ALA A 11 -24.81 -20.56 -26.49
C ALA A 11 -24.09 -19.23 -26.79
N ALA A 12 -24.69 -18.35 -27.59
CA ALA A 12 -24.15 -17.01 -27.88
C ALA A 12 -24.35 -16.01 -26.73
N VAL A 13 -25.34 -16.22 -25.86
CA VAL A 13 -25.55 -15.38 -24.67
C VAL A 13 -24.67 -15.81 -23.48
N PHE A 14 -24.22 -17.07 -23.44
CA PHE A 14 -23.34 -17.57 -22.37
C PHE A 14 -21.84 -17.37 -22.61
N LEU A 15 -21.41 -17.04 -23.84
CA LEU A 15 -19.99 -16.79 -24.16
C LEU A 15 -19.59 -15.31 -24.20
N THR A 16 -20.51 -14.39 -23.88
CA THR A 16 -20.19 -12.98 -23.61
C THR A 16 -20.09 -12.67 -22.11
N GLY A 17 -20.18 -13.69 -21.25
CA GLY A 17 -20.24 -13.57 -19.78
C GLY A 17 -18.94 -13.74 -19.01
N CYS A 18 -17.77 -13.81 -19.66
CA CYS A 18 -16.47 -13.95 -18.97
C CYS A 18 -15.42 -12.97 -19.50
N VAL A 19 -15.75 -11.68 -19.50
CA VAL A 19 -14.75 -10.64 -19.26
C VAL A 19 -15.33 -9.74 -18.18
N ALA A 20 -15.23 -10.22 -16.93
CA ALA A 20 -15.22 -9.32 -15.80
C ALA A 20 -13.96 -8.45 -15.95
N LYS A 21 -14.06 -7.40 -16.77
CA LYS A 21 -13.29 -6.19 -16.54
C LYS A 21 -13.58 -5.86 -15.10
N ALA A 22 -12.58 -6.07 -14.24
CA ALA A 22 -12.52 -5.45 -12.95
C ALA A 22 -12.78 -3.96 -13.19
N SER A 23 -14.03 -3.55 -12.99
CA SER A 23 -14.40 -2.15 -12.89
C SER A 23 -13.75 -1.67 -11.61
N LEU A 24 -12.47 -1.31 -11.71
CA LEU A 24 -11.87 -0.34 -10.81
C LEU A 24 -12.84 0.84 -10.82
N CYS A 25 -13.51 1.08 -9.69
CA CYS A 25 -14.25 2.31 -9.43
C CYS A 25 -13.35 3.50 -9.81
N LEU A 26 -13.61 4.05 -10.99
CA LEU A 26 -12.81 5.08 -11.64
C LEU A 26 -13.38 6.49 -11.35
N SER A 27 -14.20 6.60 -10.32
CA SER A 27 -14.73 7.87 -9.82
C SER A 27 -14.92 7.77 -8.31
N CYS A 28 -13.91 8.13 -7.54
CA CYS A 28 -14.12 8.65 -6.20
C CYS A 28 -14.59 10.10 -6.35
N GLU A 29 -15.83 10.31 -6.78
CA GLU A 29 -16.49 11.60 -6.58
C GLU A 29 -16.85 11.69 -5.09
N SER A 30 -16.08 12.47 -4.35
CA SER A 30 -16.45 12.92 -3.01
C SER A 30 -17.52 14.02 -3.15
N ILE A 31 -18.71 13.78 -2.58
CA ILE A 31 -19.90 14.64 -2.70
C ILE A 31 -19.82 15.96 -1.90
N ASP A 32 -18.77 16.21 -1.10
CA ASP A 32 -18.77 17.34 -0.15
C ASP A 32 -17.71 18.44 -0.37
N GLY A 33 -17.22 18.64 -1.60
CA GLY A 33 -16.49 19.88 -1.95
C GLY A 33 -15.18 20.17 -1.20
N VAL A 34 -14.74 19.30 -0.30
CA VAL A 34 -13.40 19.30 0.29
C VAL A 34 -12.52 18.47 -0.61
N GLN A 35 -11.47 19.07 -1.16
CA GLN A 35 -10.48 18.41 -2.02
C GLN A 35 -9.96 17.15 -1.33
N SER A 36 -10.52 16.00 -1.68
CA SER A 36 -9.79 14.75 -1.65
C SER A 36 -8.53 14.98 -2.47
N ALA A 37 -7.35 14.71 -1.89
CA ALA A 37 -6.08 14.93 -2.58
C ALA A 37 -6.19 14.36 -4.00
N SER A 38 -6.08 15.21 -5.02
CA SER A 38 -6.14 14.75 -6.40
C SER A 38 -5.07 13.69 -6.59
N ILE A 39 -5.50 12.45 -6.83
CA ILE A 39 -4.61 11.32 -7.05
C ILE A 39 -3.93 11.58 -8.40
N SER A 40 -2.63 11.84 -8.39
CA SER A 40 -1.88 12.06 -9.63
C SER A 40 -1.81 10.76 -10.45
N SER A 41 -1.60 10.87 -11.76
CA SER A 41 -1.38 9.71 -12.62
C SER A 41 -0.14 8.90 -12.19
N GLU A 42 0.86 9.56 -11.62
CA GLU A 42 2.10 8.94 -11.15
C GLU A 42 1.88 8.11 -9.87
N ASP A 43 1.20 8.66 -8.86
CA ASP A 43 0.88 7.92 -7.62
C ASP A 43 0.03 6.67 -7.92
N LYS A 44 -0.90 6.79 -8.87
CA LYS A 44 -1.69 5.66 -9.35
C LYS A 44 -0.84 4.58 -10.02
N THR A 45 0.17 4.98 -10.77
CA THR A 45 1.09 4.05 -11.43
C THR A 45 1.88 3.24 -10.40
N TYR A 46 2.50 3.90 -9.41
CA TYR A 46 3.22 3.20 -8.35
C TYR A 46 2.32 2.26 -7.55
N PHE A 47 1.09 2.70 -7.23
CA PHE A 47 0.11 1.83 -6.59
C PHE A 47 -0.16 0.58 -7.43
N GLU A 48 -0.49 0.74 -8.71
CA GLU A 48 -0.78 -0.38 -9.61
C GLU A 48 0.41 -1.34 -9.77
N GLU A 49 1.62 -0.82 -9.92
CA GLU A 49 2.85 -1.64 -10.02
C GLU A 49 3.08 -2.46 -8.76
N VAL A 50 2.99 -1.84 -7.58
CA VAL A 50 3.15 -2.54 -6.30
C VAL A 50 2.05 -3.58 -6.08
N MET A 51 0.84 -3.34 -6.59
CA MET A 51 -0.28 -4.30 -6.50
C MET A 51 -0.18 -5.46 -7.50
N ARG A 52 0.63 -5.35 -8.56
CA ARG A 52 0.90 -6.45 -9.52
C ARG A 52 1.89 -7.49 -9.00
N ILE A 53 2.63 -7.19 -7.93
CA ILE A 53 3.56 -8.13 -7.32
C ILE A 53 2.77 -9.38 -6.89
N PRO A 54 3.08 -10.57 -7.45
CA PRO A 54 2.25 -11.74 -7.31
C PRO A 54 2.41 -12.37 -5.93
N ALA A 55 1.32 -12.41 -5.15
CA ALA A 55 1.31 -13.01 -3.82
C ALA A 55 1.87 -14.44 -3.81
N ASP A 56 2.81 -14.70 -2.90
CA ASP A 56 3.38 -16.01 -2.62
C ASP A 56 3.01 -16.43 -1.20
N CYS A 57 2.07 -17.37 -1.08
CA CYS A 57 1.60 -17.88 0.20
C CYS A 57 2.62 -18.79 0.89
N SER A 58 3.60 -19.34 0.15
CA SER A 58 4.55 -20.32 0.67
C SER A 58 5.66 -19.65 1.49
N ALA A 59 6.04 -18.42 1.12
CA ALA A 59 7.07 -17.62 1.75
C ALA A 59 6.65 -16.93 3.07
N CYS A 60 5.39 -17.08 3.49
CA CYS A 60 4.85 -16.42 4.69
C CYS A 60 5.30 -17.06 6.01
N LYS A 61 5.87 -18.27 5.96
CA LYS A 61 6.45 -18.96 7.11
C LYS A 61 7.95 -18.67 7.21
N GLY A 62 8.30 -17.45 7.62
CA GLY A 62 9.66 -17.13 8.04
C GLY A 62 10.20 -15.81 7.49
N ARG A 63 10.83 -15.03 8.37
CA ARG A 63 11.80 -14.01 7.97
C ARG A 63 12.99 -14.76 7.38
N GLY A 64 13.31 -14.57 6.10
CA GLY A 64 14.43 -15.30 5.55
C GLY A 64 15.02 -14.68 4.31
N ASP A 65 14.48 -15.05 3.14
CA ASP A 65 15.31 -14.89 1.94
C ASP A 65 15.00 -13.64 1.11
N GLY A 66 13.90 -12.96 1.37
CA GLY A 66 13.44 -11.87 0.50
C GLY A 66 12.77 -12.41 -0.77
N VAL A 67 12.21 -11.49 -1.55
CA VAL A 67 11.50 -11.79 -2.81
C VAL A 67 12.19 -11.08 -3.95
N PHE A 68 12.23 -11.69 -5.12
CA PHE A 68 12.71 -11.01 -6.33
C PHE A 68 11.58 -10.17 -6.91
N ILE A 69 11.82 -8.87 -7.05
CA ILE A 69 10.88 -7.92 -7.64
C ILE A 69 11.62 -7.20 -8.75
N ASN A 70 11.15 -7.31 -10.00
CA ASN A 70 11.80 -6.69 -11.16
C ASN A 70 13.31 -7.00 -11.29
N GLY A 71 13.72 -8.22 -10.94
CA GLY A 71 15.12 -8.65 -11.01
C GLY A 71 15.98 -8.25 -9.81
N VAL A 72 15.48 -7.44 -8.87
CA VAL A 72 16.22 -7.08 -7.65
C VAL A 72 15.78 -7.93 -6.47
N LYS A 73 16.71 -8.24 -5.56
CA LYS A 73 16.38 -8.99 -4.33
C LYS A 73 15.89 -8.03 -3.26
N TYR A 74 14.63 -8.19 -2.87
CA TYR A 74 13.95 -7.31 -1.92
C TYR A 74 13.65 -8.01 -0.60
N ARG A 75 14.10 -7.43 0.51
CA ARG A 75 13.84 -7.90 1.87
C ARG A 75 13.14 -6.80 2.66
N SER A 76 12.20 -7.21 3.51
CA SER A 76 11.42 -6.29 4.34
C SER A 76 11.09 -6.92 5.69
N ASP A 77 10.85 -6.08 6.69
CA ASP A 77 10.34 -6.51 8.00
C ASP A 77 8.84 -6.86 8.02
N VAL A 78 8.15 -6.67 6.90
CA VAL A 78 6.76 -7.07 6.64
C VAL A 78 6.71 -7.90 5.36
N ALA A 79 5.94 -8.98 5.39
CA ALA A 79 5.77 -9.80 4.20
C ALA A 79 4.79 -9.13 3.21
N ILE A 80 5.34 -8.32 2.29
CA ILE A 80 4.57 -7.59 1.26
C ILE A 80 3.85 -8.54 0.29
N ASN A 81 4.43 -9.73 0.12
CA ASN A 81 3.97 -10.72 -0.84
C ASN A 81 3.15 -11.84 -0.22
N CYS A 82 2.72 -11.69 1.03
CA CYS A 82 1.95 -12.74 1.64
C CYS A 82 0.54 -12.80 1.10
N CYS A 83 0.09 -14.01 0.81
CA CYS A 83 -1.34 -14.25 0.83
C CYS A 83 -1.82 -13.92 2.24
N LEU A 84 -2.63 -12.88 2.37
CA LEU A 84 -3.66 -12.88 3.40
C LEU A 84 -4.32 -14.25 3.27
N GLU A 85 -4.23 -15.08 4.31
CA GLU A 85 -4.86 -16.41 4.27
C GLU A 85 -6.25 -16.22 3.67
N LYS A 86 -6.56 -17.00 2.62
CA LYS A 86 -7.72 -16.83 1.73
C LYS A 86 -9.09 -16.77 2.44
N ASN A 87 -9.12 -16.84 3.77
CA ASN A 87 -10.28 -16.82 4.64
C ASN A 87 -10.09 -15.94 5.91
N MET A 88 -9.44 -14.77 5.84
CA MET A 88 -9.48 -13.77 6.93
C MET A 88 -10.57 -12.71 6.71
N ILE A 89 -11.77 -13.11 6.31
CA ILE A 89 -12.93 -12.44 6.93
C ILE A 89 -12.93 -13.02 8.33
N ASP A 90 -12.25 -12.35 9.26
CA ASP A 90 -12.35 -12.72 10.65
C ASP A 90 -13.82 -12.53 11.03
N ILE A 91 -14.56 -13.64 11.11
CA ILE A 91 -15.98 -13.67 11.46
C ILE A 91 -16.24 -13.14 12.87
N ASN A 92 -15.19 -12.95 13.70
CA ASN A 92 -15.25 -12.28 14.99
C ASN A 92 -14.93 -10.78 14.91
N VAL A 93 -14.44 -10.27 13.77
CA VAL A 93 -14.40 -8.84 13.49
C VAL A 93 -15.82 -8.42 13.13
N GLY A 94 -16.63 -8.19 14.18
CA GLY A 94 -17.88 -7.44 14.02
C GLY A 94 -17.61 -6.22 13.15
N LEU A 95 -18.49 -5.94 12.20
CA LEU A 95 -18.29 -5.02 11.07
C LEU A 95 -17.61 -3.69 11.48
N LYS A 96 -16.27 -3.68 11.49
CA LYS A 96 -15.47 -2.53 11.93
C LYS A 96 -15.56 -1.45 10.87
N LYS A 97 -15.83 -0.22 11.31
CA LYS A 97 -15.85 0.96 10.45
C LYS A 97 -14.69 1.86 10.81
N VAL A 98 -13.92 2.27 9.80
CA VAL A 98 -12.80 3.19 9.96
C VAL A 98 -13.07 4.44 9.14
N TYR A 99 -12.93 5.59 9.78
CA TYR A 99 -12.96 6.90 9.13
C TYR A 99 -11.54 7.45 9.08
N PHE A 100 -11.02 7.70 7.87
CA PHE A 100 -9.74 8.35 7.71
C PHE A 100 -9.90 9.86 7.90
N HIS A 101 -9.54 10.33 9.09
CA HIS A 101 -9.68 11.75 9.43
C HIS A 101 -8.53 12.59 8.86
N ARG A 102 -7.29 12.13 9.04
CA ARG A 102 -6.12 12.88 8.54
C ARG A 102 -4.94 11.97 8.27
N ILE A 103 -4.31 12.14 7.10
CA ILE A 103 -3.03 11.53 6.76
C ILE A 103 -2.09 12.67 6.38
N VAL A 104 -1.01 12.85 7.15
CA VAL A 104 -0.07 13.96 6.97
C VAL A 104 1.27 13.44 6.48
N ASP A 105 1.76 13.99 5.37
CA ASP A 105 3.11 13.77 4.88
C ASP A 105 4.12 14.67 5.63
N ALA A 106 5.33 14.16 5.84
CA ALA A 106 6.45 14.90 6.40
C ALA A 106 7.06 15.80 5.31
N ARG A 107 6.37 16.90 4.99
CA ARG A 107 6.67 17.71 3.80
C ARG A 107 8.00 18.47 3.81
N SER A 108 8.75 18.54 4.91
CA SER A 108 9.98 19.36 4.96
C SER A 108 11.22 18.74 5.63
N SER A 109 11.10 17.70 6.46
CA SER A 109 12.24 17.15 7.24
C SER A 109 12.58 15.68 6.97
N ALA A 110 11.77 14.98 6.16
CA ALA A 110 11.83 13.53 5.95
C ALA A 110 12.27 13.12 4.54
N ARG A 111 13.01 13.98 3.84
CA ARG A 111 13.39 13.72 2.44
C ARG A 111 14.90 13.66 2.35
N SER A 112 15.43 12.43 2.39
CA SER A 112 16.82 12.18 2.05
C SER A 112 17.06 10.68 1.81
N ILE A 113 17.00 10.26 0.54
CA ILE A 113 17.80 9.11 0.14
C ILE A 113 19.21 9.63 -0.10
N TYR A 114 20.13 9.25 0.77
CA TYR A 114 21.55 9.51 0.59
C TYR A 114 22.09 8.55 -0.45
N TYR A 115 22.59 9.09 -1.55
CA TYR A 115 23.16 8.36 -2.67
C TYR A 115 24.66 8.53 -2.69
N THR A 116 25.40 7.43 -2.55
CA THR A 116 26.85 7.40 -2.68
C THR A 116 27.22 6.91 -4.08
N ARG A 117 27.91 7.76 -4.85
CA ARG A 117 28.46 7.45 -6.18
C ARG A 117 29.63 6.47 -6.08
N GLU A 118 30.06 5.93 -7.22
CA GLU A 118 31.25 5.05 -7.32
C GLU A 118 32.53 5.73 -6.84
N ASP A 119 32.65 7.05 -7.04
CA ASP A 119 33.77 7.86 -6.56
C ASP A 119 33.71 8.17 -5.05
N GLY A 120 32.70 7.64 -4.34
CA GLY A 120 32.48 7.88 -2.92
C GLY A 120 31.79 9.21 -2.59
N SER A 121 31.51 10.07 -3.58
CA SER A 121 30.81 11.33 -3.34
C SER A 121 29.32 11.11 -3.02
N GLY A 122 28.79 11.90 -2.08
CA GLY A 122 27.40 11.82 -1.62
C GLY A 122 26.48 12.84 -2.30
N VAL A 123 25.27 12.44 -2.61
CA VAL A 123 24.16 13.31 -3.04
C VAL A 123 22.94 12.99 -2.20
N VAL A 124 22.12 13.99 -1.90
CA VAL A 124 20.83 13.77 -1.27
C VAL A 124 19.73 13.90 -2.31
N PHE A 125 18.94 12.84 -2.48
CA PHE A 125 17.73 12.89 -3.29
C PHE A 125 16.52 13.22 -2.43
N ASN A 126 15.81 14.26 -2.87
CA ASN A 126 14.65 14.82 -2.19
C ASN A 126 13.32 14.59 -2.94
N SER A 127 13.36 13.87 -4.07
CA SER A 127 12.15 13.45 -4.79
C SER A 127 11.62 12.17 -4.18
N ASN A 128 10.40 12.23 -3.66
CA ASN A 128 9.64 11.06 -3.22
C ASN A 128 8.21 11.21 -3.77
N PRO A 129 7.49 10.10 -4.01
CA PRO A 129 6.08 10.14 -4.34
C PRO A 129 5.24 10.69 -3.16
N ARG A 130 3.96 11.01 -3.40
CA ARG A 130 3.09 11.53 -2.35
C ARG A 130 2.72 10.43 -1.36
N LEU A 131 3.49 10.32 -0.28
CA LEU A 131 3.34 9.26 0.72
C LEU A 131 1.92 9.20 1.30
N GLU A 132 1.29 10.37 1.52
CA GLU A 132 -0.07 10.44 2.06
C GLU A 132 -1.11 9.81 1.13
N VAL A 133 -0.92 9.98 -0.19
CA VAL A 133 -1.83 9.45 -1.22
C VAL A 133 -1.62 7.95 -1.37
N LEU A 134 -0.37 7.50 -1.50
CA LEU A 134 -0.04 6.08 -1.59
C LEU A 134 -0.53 5.33 -0.35
N PHE A 135 -0.32 5.88 0.84
CA PHE A 135 -0.75 5.28 2.09
C PHE A 135 -2.26 5.15 2.18
N TYR A 136 -3.01 6.19 1.80
CA TYR A 136 -4.47 6.13 1.70
C TYR A 136 -4.91 4.97 0.80
N MET A 137 -4.33 4.87 -0.40
CA MET A 137 -4.71 3.85 -1.38
C MET A 137 -4.40 2.44 -0.90
N PHE A 138 -3.18 2.20 -0.39
CA PHE A 138 -2.79 0.89 0.16
C PHE A 138 -3.63 0.54 1.39
N LEU A 139 -3.78 1.44 2.36
CA LEU A 139 -4.52 1.15 3.59
C LEU A 139 -5.99 0.86 3.30
N LYS A 140 -6.64 1.64 2.42
CA LYS A 140 -8.02 1.36 2.00
C LYS A 140 -8.15 -0.04 1.40
N ARG A 141 -7.19 -0.44 0.55
CA ARG A 141 -7.17 -1.78 -0.05
C ARG A 141 -6.99 -2.88 1.00
N GLU A 142 -6.05 -2.69 1.93
CA GLU A 142 -5.72 -3.64 2.99
C GLU A 142 -6.83 -3.79 4.05
N LEU A 143 -7.54 -2.70 4.37
CA LEU A 143 -8.71 -2.76 5.27
C LEU A 143 -9.88 -3.49 4.59
N ASN A 144 -10.18 -3.13 3.34
CA ASN A 144 -11.26 -3.76 2.59
C ASN A 144 -11.01 -5.26 2.37
N SER A 145 -9.75 -5.69 2.14
CA SER A 145 -9.42 -7.11 2.00
C SER A 145 -9.59 -7.92 3.29
N ARG A 146 -9.59 -7.24 4.45
CA ARG A 146 -9.86 -7.81 5.78
C ARG A 146 -11.33 -7.66 6.22
N GLY A 147 -12.21 -7.17 5.35
CA GLY A 147 -13.63 -6.94 5.66
C GLY A 147 -13.91 -5.71 6.53
N ILE A 148 -12.92 -4.84 6.74
CA ILE A 148 -13.08 -3.58 7.49
C ILE A 148 -13.57 -2.49 6.53
N VAL A 149 -14.68 -1.84 6.87
CA VAL A 149 -15.34 -0.86 6.01
C VAL A 149 -14.73 0.52 6.23
N VAL A 150 -14.19 1.13 5.18
CA VAL A 150 -13.78 2.54 5.20
C VAL A 150 -14.97 3.43 4.87
N VAL A 151 -15.28 4.38 5.76
CA VAL A 151 -16.38 5.34 5.61
C VAL A 151 -15.85 6.76 5.39
N ASP A 152 -16.63 7.58 4.69
CA ASP A 152 -16.23 8.95 4.33
C ASP A 152 -16.39 9.95 5.48
N THR A 153 -17.25 9.66 6.44
CA THR A 153 -17.48 10.52 7.61
C THR A 153 -17.61 9.67 8.88
N GLN A 154 -17.35 10.28 10.04
CA GLN A 154 -17.54 9.63 11.33
C GLN A 154 -19.04 9.58 11.70
N THR A 155 -19.79 8.69 11.04
CA THR A 155 -21.25 8.59 11.20
C THR A 155 -21.69 7.97 12.54
N SER A 156 -20.78 7.31 13.27
CA SER A 156 -21.08 6.67 14.56
C SER A 156 -19.95 6.93 15.56
N PRO A 157 -20.24 7.13 16.86
CA PRO A 157 -19.23 7.31 17.90
C PRO A 157 -18.31 6.08 18.07
N TYR A 158 -18.74 4.91 17.58
CA TYR A 158 -17.96 3.66 17.57
C TYR A 158 -17.14 3.47 16.29
N THR A 159 -17.23 4.40 15.34
CA THR A 159 -16.36 4.39 14.15
C THR A 159 -14.96 4.80 14.57
N TYR A 160 -13.97 3.99 14.20
CA TYR A 160 -12.58 4.29 14.51
C TYR A 160 -12.12 5.46 13.66
N ARG A 161 -11.83 6.57 14.33
CA ARG A 161 -11.17 7.72 13.75
C ARG A 161 -9.67 7.42 13.64
N LEU A 162 -9.17 7.47 12.42
CA LEU A 162 -7.77 7.24 12.09
C LEU A 162 -7.09 8.54 11.69
N ASP A 163 -6.04 8.88 12.44
CA ASP A 163 -5.09 9.93 12.14
C ASP A 163 -3.71 9.28 11.96
N PHE A 164 -3.03 9.55 10.84
CA PHE A 164 -1.67 9.05 10.58
C PHE A 164 -0.74 10.19 10.20
N ARG A 165 0.47 10.20 10.74
CA ARG A 165 1.51 11.17 10.41
C ARG A 165 2.79 10.44 10.05
N PHE A 166 3.33 10.74 8.87
CA PHE A 166 4.71 10.40 8.55
C PHE A 166 5.63 11.30 9.34
N ASP A 167 6.61 10.71 10.01
CA ASP A 167 7.57 11.42 10.86
C ASP A 167 8.95 11.42 10.21
N GLU A 168 9.33 10.33 9.56
CA GLU A 168 10.63 10.16 8.94
C GLU A 168 10.58 9.18 7.76
N LEU A 169 11.28 9.53 6.68
CA LEU A 169 11.67 8.64 5.60
C LEU A 169 13.15 8.90 5.32
N ARG A 170 13.98 7.87 5.50
CA ARG A 170 15.41 7.93 5.23
C ARG A 170 15.84 6.72 4.44
N GLY A 171 16.78 6.93 3.52
CA GLY A 171 17.41 5.84 2.79
C GLY A 171 18.89 6.07 2.56
N THR A 172 19.63 4.99 2.38
CA THR A 172 21.02 5.01 1.94
C THR A 172 21.17 4.06 0.77
N TYR A 173 21.66 4.59 -0.35
CA TYR A 173 22.01 3.82 -1.52
C TYR A 173 23.49 4.00 -1.83
N SER A 174 24.19 2.90 -2.13
CA SER A 174 25.55 2.96 -2.66
C SER A 174 25.60 2.35 -4.06
N ARG A 175 26.14 3.09 -5.02
CA ARG A 175 26.31 2.62 -6.40
C ARG A 175 27.35 1.51 -6.49
N SER A 176 28.39 1.53 -5.65
CA SER A 176 29.44 0.52 -5.67
C SER A 176 28.99 -0.85 -5.16
N SER A 177 27.98 -0.88 -4.27
CA SER A 177 27.44 -2.13 -3.73
C SER A 177 26.05 -2.44 -4.27
N GLU A 178 25.43 -1.53 -5.02
CA GLU A 178 24.06 -1.64 -5.55
C GLU A 178 23.00 -1.98 -4.50
N ILE A 179 23.22 -1.49 -3.28
CA ILE A 179 22.36 -1.77 -2.12
C ILE A 179 21.60 -0.50 -1.75
N LEU A 180 20.27 -0.62 -1.64
CA LEU A 180 19.40 0.38 -1.02
C LEU A 180 18.92 -0.13 0.34
N ASN A 181 19.19 0.63 1.39
CA ASN A 181 18.52 0.50 2.66
C ASN A 181 17.57 1.68 2.85
N GLY A 182 16.45 1.43 3.52
CA GLY A 182 15.46 2.47 3.75
C GLY A 182 14.59 2.16 4.94
N HIS A 183 14.16 3.22 5.57
CA HIS A 183 13.43 3.23 6.83
C HIS A 183 12.36 4.29 6.74
N LEU A 184 11.13 3.89 7.05
CA LEU A 184 9.96 4.75 7.11
C LEU A 184 9.34 4.62 8.49
N TYR A 185 9.14 5.76 9.15
CA TYR A 185 8.57 5.87 10.48
C TYR A 185 7.40 6.86 10.49
N GLY A 186 6.36 6.52 11.23
CA GLY A 186 5.20 7.35 11.42
C GLY A 186 4.43 7.00 12.70
N GLU A 187 3.47 7.84 13.04
CA GLU A 187 2.64 7.71 14.22
C GLU A 187 1.18 7.49 13.80
N LEU A 188 0.61 6.36 14.20
CA LEU A 188 -0.82 6.07 14.10
C LEU A 188 -1.52 6.54 15.37
N MET A 189 -2.59 7.29 15.21
CA MET A 189 -3.55 7.61 16.26
C MET A 189 -4.90 7.00 15.90
N LEU A 190 -5.38 6.11 16.76
CA LEU A 190 -6.72 5.52 16.64
C LEU A 190 -7.56 5.95 17.84
N SER A 191 -8.80 6.33 17.57
CA SER A 191 -9.74 6.69 18.64
C SER A 191 -11.19 6.42 18.26
N ASP A 192 -12.00 6.15 19.28
CA ASP A 192 -13.46 6.16 19.23
C ASP A 192 -13.98 6.81 20.54
N ILE A 193 -15.25 6.61 20.88
CA ILE A 193 -15.82 7.08 22.15
C ILE A 193 -15.23 6.41 23.40
N ASN A 194 -14.65 5.22 23.27
CA ASN A 194 -14.17 4.38 24.36
C ASN A 194 -12.65 4.46 24.56
N PHE A 195 -11.88 4.75 23.52
CA PHE A 195 -10.43 4.75 23.60
C PHE A 195 -9.75 5.80 22.72
N LYS A 196 -8.48 6.06 23.07
CA LYS A 196 -7.52 6.80 22.26
C LYS A 196 -6.15 6.16 22.42
N LYS A 197 -5.58 5.65 21.33
CA LYS A 197 -4.29 4.93 21.31
C LYS A 197 -3.35 5.55 20.29
N ARG A 198 -2.08 5.71 20.69
CA ARG A 198 -0.96 6.06 19.81
C ARG A 198 -0.11 4.84 19.59
N ILE A 199 0.22 4.55 18.34
CA ILE A 199 0.97 3.38 17.95
C ILE A 199 2.08 3.82 16.98
N PRO A 200 3.36 3.64 17.33
CA PRO A 200 4.44 3.90 16.40
C PRO A 200 4.46 2.83 15.31
N ILE A 201 4.57 3.27 14.05
CA ILE A 201 4.68 2.40 12.88
C ILE A 201 6.05 2.63 12.27
N SER A 202 6.86 1.59 12.22
CA SER A 202 8.23 1.61 11.70
C SER A 202 8.36 0.50 10.68
N THR A 203 8.95 0.76 9.52
CA THR A 203 9.13 -0.23 8.44
C THR A 203 10.51 -0.09 7.84
N ARG A 204 11.12 -1.22 7.46
CA ARG A 204 12.47 -1.26 6.90
C ARG A 204 12.50 -2.14 5.67
N HIS A 205 13.29 -1.74 4.69
CA HIS A 205 13.62 -2.59 3.56
C HIS A 205 15.12 -2.68 3.34
N HIS A 206 15.51 -3.70 2.59
CA HIS A 206 16.86 -3.91 2.09
C HIS A 206 16.72 -4.43 0.66
N VAL A 207 17.36 -3.75 -0.29
CA VAL A 207 17.32 -4.08 -1.71
C VAL A 207 18.74 -4.31 -2.18
N GLU A 208 18.99 -5.46 -2.78
CA GLU A 208 20.28 -5.85 -3.35
C GLU A 208 20.15 -5.87 -4.89
N GLU A 209 21.27 -5.68 -5.58
CA GLU A 209 21.37 -5.70 -7.06
C GLU A 209 20.53 -4.59 -7.73
N LEU A 210 20.32 -3.46 -7.04
CA LEU A 210 19.59 -2.33 -7.58
C LEU A 210 20.51 -1.44 -8.41
N GLU A 211 20.39 -1.54 -9.73
CA GLU A 211 21.11 -0.66 -10.67
C GLU A 211 20.44 0.72 -10.84
N ALA A 212 20.45 1.55 -9.79
CA ALA A 212 19.88 2.90 -9.83
C ALA A 212 20.92 3.98 -10.20
N SER A 213 20.58 4.85 -11.15
CA SER A 213 21.36 6.01 -11.58
C SER A 213 20.62 7.35 -11.43
N ARG A 214 19.30 7.31 -11.18
CA ARG A 214 18.44 8.48 -10.99
C ARG A 214 17.47 8.28 -9.83
N SER A 215 17.04 9.38 -9.22
CA SER A 215 16.20 9.34 -8.01
C SER A 215 14.85 8.65 -8.20
N GLY A 216 14.21 8.80 -9.36
CA GLY A 216 12.91 8.16 -9.64
C GLY A 216 12.94 6.62 -9.65
N GLN A 217 14.12 5.99 -9.72
CA GLN A 217 14.24 4.54 -9.57
C GLN A 217 14.05 4.07 -8.12
N PHE A 218 14.09 4.98 -7.14
CA PHE A 218 13.81 4.66 -5.74
C PHE A 218 12.32 4.75 -5.38
N ASP A 219 11.53 5.48 -6.17
CA ASP A 219 10.13 5.78 -5.86
C ASP A 219 9.28 4.52 -5.71
N PHE A 220 9.53 3.49 -6.54
CA PHE A 220 8.91 2.18 -6.42
C PHE A 220 9.21 1.52 -5.05
N PHE A 221 10.46 1.58 -4.58
CA PHE A 221 10.86 0.98 -3.29
C PHE A 221 10.35 1.79 -2.10
N ILE A 222 10.20 3.10 -2.25
CA ILE A 222 9.50 3.95 -1.28
C ILE A 222 8.02 3.56 -1.22
N ALA A 223 7.36 3.38 -2.37
CA ALA A 223 5.97 2.91 -2.41
C ALA A 223 5.80 1.55 -1.72
N LEU A 224 6.79 0.66 -1.82
CA LEU A 224 6.83 -0.59 -1.06
C LEU A 224 6.90 -0.36 0.46
N LEU A 225 7.74 0.56 0.95
CA LEU A 225 7.75 0.93 2.38
C LEU A 225 6.38 1.45 2.84
N VAL A 226 5.73 2.29 2.03
CA VAL A 226 4.39 2.81 2.33
C VAL A 226 3.36 1.68 2.38
N LYS A 227 3.41 0.72 1.46
CA LYS A 227 2.56 -0.49 1.51
C LYS A 227 2.78 -1.28 2.80
N GLN A 228 4.03 -1.47 3.23
CA GLN A 228 4.31 -2.15 4.50
C GLN A 228 3.69 -1.42 5.69
N ALA A 229 3.79 -0.09 5.71
CA ALA A 229 3.20 0.71 6.78
C ALA A 229 1.68 0.53 6.81
N ALA A 230 1.04 0.53 5.63
CA ALA A 230 -0.39 0.27 5.50
C ALA A 230 -0.78 -1.13 6.01
N ILE A 231 -0.01 -2.17 5.69
CA ILE A 231 -0.21 -3.53 6.21
C ILE A 231 -0.13 -3.54 7.74
N LYS A 232 0.92 -2.96 8.33
CA LYS A 232 1.06 -2.89 9.79
C LYS A 232 -0.12 -2.18 10.44
N VAL A 233 -0.56 -1.05 9.87
CA VAL A 233 -1.70 -0.31 10.40
C VAL A 233 -2.99 -1.12 10.30
N ALA A 234 -3.22 -1.82 9.18
CA ALA A 234 -4.37 -2.71 9.04
C ALA A 234 -4.34 -3.86 10.07
N ASP A 235 -3.16 -4.42 10.35
CA ASP A 235 -2.99 -5.45 11.37
C ASP A 235 -3.26 -4.91 12.79
N GLU A 236 -2.81 -3.70 13.11
CA GLU A 236 -3.13 -3.05 14.40
C GLU A 236 -4.63 -2.80 14.59
N ILE A 237 -5.33 -2.35 13.54
CA ILE A 237 -6.79 -2.18 13.57
C ILE A 237 -7.52 -3.52 13.73
N THR A 238 -6.97 -4.58 13.13
CA THR A 238 -7.56 -5.93 13.21
C THR A 238 -7.50 -6.48 14.63
N LYS A 239 -6.44 -6.18 15.39
CA LYS A 239 -6.25 -6.65 16.78
C LYS A 239 -7.15 -5.96 17.82
N LEU A 240 -7.70 -4.79 17.52
CA LEU A 240 -8.54 -4.00 18.44
C LEU A 240 -9.96 -4.53 18.56
#